data_AF-A0A1V5A4D5-F1
#
_entry.id   AF-A0A1V5A4D5-F1
#
_cell.length_a   1.000
_cell.length_b   1.000
_cell.length_c   1.000
_cell.angle_alpha   90.00
_cell.angle_beta   90.00
_cell.angle_gamma   90.00
#
_symmetry.space_group_name_H-M   'P 1'
#
loop_
_entity.id
_entity.type
_entity.pdbx_description
1 polymer ?
#
loop_
_entity_poly.entity_id
_entity_poly.type
_entity_poly.pdbx_seq_one_letter_code
_entity_poly.pdbx_strand_id
1 'polypeptide(L)'
;MRWIQFLPAIGFLLLIAGLTLPAAAAHPYHAGKIKGYKAEIDENLTDELWSIHGTYHVHAYTLHRAEGGEVVSALGRYGYNTTELNRILDDIDAMGPGLQEALDEKDRDALHAVKYSLRSAWRDFLHTFRRVISEGFSG
;
A
#
# COMPACT_ATOMS: atom_id res chain seq x y z
N MET A 1 32.91 -14.13 -10.73
CA MET A 1 31.52 -14.47 -10.36
C MET A 1 30.87 -13.20 -9.81
N ARG A 2 29.81 -12.71 -10.47
CA ARG A 2 29.25 -11.35 -10.30
C ARG A 2 28.33 -11.31 -9.07
N TRP A 3 28.73 -10.56 -8.03
CA TRP A 3 28.05 -10.38 -6.74
C TRP A 3 27.18 -9.10 -6.68
N ILE A 4 26.50 -8.74 -7.77
CA ILE A 4 25.74 -7.47 -7.84
C ILE A 4 24.42 -7.70 -8.59
N GLN A 5 23.43 -8.31 -7.94
CA GLN A 5 22.01 -8.27 -8.36
C GLN A 5 21.00 -8.33 -7.19
N PHE A 6 21.45 -8.25 -5.94
CA PHE A 6 20.54 -7.98 -4.83
C PHE A 6 20.13 -6.52 -4.89
N LEU A 7 18.94 -6.20 -5.42
CA LEU A 7 18.13 -4.99 -5.12
C LEU A 7 17.06 -4.72 -6.20
N PRO A 8 15.91 -5.41 -6.14
CA PRO A 8 14.65 -4.68 -6.32
C PRO A 8 13.80 -4.65 -5.03
N ALA A 9 14.09 -5.52 -4.06
CA ALA A 9 13.23 -5.68 -2.87
C ALA A 9 13.39 -4.60 -1.77
N ILE A 10 14.38 -3.70 -1.85
CA ILE A 10 14.53 -2.62 -0.84
C ILE A 10 13.64 -1.41 -1.15
N GLY A 11 13.12 -1.29 -2.38
CA GLY A 11 12.08 -0.29 -2.70
C GLY A 11 10.79 -0.52 -1.89
N PHE A 12 10.51 -1.77 -1.54
CA PHE A 12 9.31 -2.21 -0.82
C PHE A 12 9.22 -1.65 0.62
N LEU A 13 10.36 -1.43 1.28
CA LEU A 13 10.39 -0.95 2.67
C LEU A 13 10.21 0.57 2.82
N LEU A 14 10.48 1.35 1.76
CA LEU A 14 10.30 2.79 1.76
C LEU A 14 8.91 3.25 1.30
N LEU A 15 8.19 2.41 0.54
CA LEU A 15 6.87 2.77 0.01
C LEU A 15 5.75 2.70 1.05
N ILE A 16 5.87 1.83 2.07
CA ILE A 16 4.91 1.80 3.20
C ILE A 16 5.13 3.00 4.14
N ALA A 17 6.34 3.57 4.18
CA ALA A 17 6.62 4.83 4.86
C ALA A 17 6.21 6.06 4.01
N GLY A 18 6.13 5.92 2.69
CA GLY A 18 5.73 6.96 1.73
C GLY A 18 4.23 7.19 1.59
N LEU A 19 3.41 6.61 2.47
CA LEU A 19 1.97 6.92 2.58
C LEU A 19 1.70 8.27 3.28
N THR A 20 2.75 9.03 3.58
CA THR A 20 2.67 10.48 3.73
C THR A 20 2.94 11.10 2.37
N LEU A 21 1.94 11.78 1.81
CA LEU A 21 2.08 12.76 0.72
C LEU A 21 3.45 13.43 0.75
N PRO A 22 4.13 13.67 -0.40
CA PRO A 22 5.27 14.56 -0.39
C PRO A 22 4.79 15.86 0.24
N ALA A 23 5.33 16.18 1.41
CA ALA A 23 5.37 17.53 1.93
C ALA A 23 6.20 18.32 0.92
N ALA A 24 5.56 18.70 -0.18
CA ALA A 24 6.12 19.53 -1.19
C ALA A 24 6.54 20.81 -0.48
N ALA A 25 7.86 20.97 -0.39
CA ALA A 25 8.59 22.21 -0.18
C ALA A 25 7.74 23.33 0.42
N ALA A 26 7.88 23.50 1.74
CA ALA A 26 7.52 24.74 2.41
C ALA A 26 8.33 25.90 1.80
N HIS A 27 7.85 26.42 0.67
CA HIS A 27 8.10 27.79 0.27
C HIS A 27 7.36 28.68 1.27
N PRO A 28 7.99 29.75 1.80
CA PRO A 28 7.35 30.62 2.76
C PRO A 28 6.30 31.44 2.02
N TYR A 29 5.07 30.94 1.97
CA TYR A 29 3.94 31.72 1.50
C TYR A 29 3.54 32.67 2.63
N HIS A 30 3.73 33.96 2.38
CA HIS A 30 3.30 35.04 3.26
C HIS A 30 1.89 34.78 3.78
N ALA A 31 1.76 34.78 5.12
CA ALA A 31 0.50 34.68 5.84
C ALA A 31 -0.35 35.95 5.62
N GLY A 32 -0.89 36.10 4.42
CA GLY A 32 -2.07 36.92 4.17
C GLY A 32 -3.30 36.11 4.59
N LYS A 33 -4.13 36.65 5.47
CA LYS A 33 -5.43 36.06 5.85
C LYS A 33 -6.29 35.85 4.59
N ILE A 34 -6.25 34.67 3.99
CA ILE A 34 -7.24 34.26 3.01
C ILE A 34 -8.52 33.95 3.79
N LYS A 35 -9.45 34.91 3.78
CA LYS A 35 -10.84 34.65 4.20
C LYS A 35 -11.33 33.43 3.44
N GLY A 36 -11.70 32.37 4.16
CA GLY A 36 -12.14 31.11 3.59
C GLY A 36 -13.32 31.32 2.65
N TYR A 37 -13.05 31.30 1.35
CA TYR A 37 -14.07 31.22 0.33
C TYR A 37 -14.54 29.76 0.31
N LYS A 38 -15.60 29.44 1.06
CA LYS A 38 -16.40 28.25 0.77
C LYS A 38 -17.21 28.57 -0.49
N ALA A 39 -16.55 28.56 -1.64
CA ALA A 39 -17.28 28.35 -2.88
C ALA A 39 -17.96 26.98 -2.75
N GLU A 40 -19.24 26.88 -3.14
CA GLU A 40 -19.84 25.57 -3.40
C GLU A 40 -18.86 24.81 -4.29
N ILE A 41 -18.29 23.73 -3.76
CA ILE A 41 -17.37 22.91 -4.52
C ILE A 41 -18.22 22.26 -5.59
N ASP A 42 -17.85 22.48 -6.86
CA ASP A 42 -18.52 21.89 -8.01
C ASP A 42 -18.62 20.36 -7.81
N GLU A 43 -19.83 19.81 -7.93
CA GLU A 43 -20.08 18.38 -7.76
C GLU A 43 -19.27 17.55 -8.76
N ASN A 44 -19.05 18.05 -9.98
CA ASN A 44 -18.22 17.38 -10.98
C ASN A 44 -16.75 17.33 -10.53
N LEU A 45 -16.24 18.40 -9.92
CA LEU A 45 -14.87 18.41 -9.37
C LEU A 45 -14.74 17.42 -8.20
N THR A 46 -15.76 17.33 -7.34
CA THR A 46 -15.77 16.37 -6.23
C THR A 46 -15.73 14.93 -6.74
N ASP A 47 -16.51 14.63 -7.77
CA ASP A 47 -16.59 13.31 -8.38
C ASP A 47 -15.31 12.93 -9.14
N GLU A 48 -14.71 13.88 -9.86
CA GLU A 48 -13.42 13.68 -10.52
C GLU A 48 -12.30 13.39 -9.51
N LEU A 49 -12.23 14.18 -8.43
CA LEU A 49 -11.25 13.96 -7.37
C LEU A 49 -11.45 12.61 -6.67
N TRP A 50 -12.71 12.20 -6.45
CA TRP A 50 -13.01 10.88 -5.90
C TRP A 50 -12.58 9.75 -6.85
N SER A 51 -12.83 9.89 -8.15
CA SER A 51 -12.41 8.91 -9.17
C SER A 51 -10.89 8.74 -9.22
N ILE A 52 -10.14 9.86 -9.21
CA ILE A 52 -8.67 9.83 -9.15
C ILE A 52 -8.21 9.15 -7.86
N HIS A 53 -8.85 9.49 -6.73
CA HIS A 53 -8.55 8.89 -5.43
C HIS A 53 -8.75 7.37 -5.43
N GLY A 54 -9.86 6.89 -5.99
CA GLY A 54 -10.14 5.46 -6.11
C GLY A 54 -9.16 4.74 -7.02
N THR A 55 -8.85 5.32 -8.19
CA THR A 55 -7.85 4.77 -9.12
C THR A 55 -6.50 4.58 -8.44
N TYR A 56 -6.05 5.57 -7.68
CA TYR A 56 -4.80 5.47 -6.92
C TYR A 56 -4.82 4.31 -5.92
N HIS A 57 -5.92 4.17 -5.15
CA HIS A 57 -6.03 3.14 -4.13
C HIS A 57 -6.06 1.72 -4.70
N VAL A 58 -6.83 1.50 -5.77
CA VAL A 58 -6.89 0.20 -6.46
C VAL A 58 -5.55 -0.14 -7.09
N HIS A 59 -4.88 0.83 -7.71
CA HIS A 59 -3.57 0.63 -8.31
C HIS A 59 -2.51 0.25 -7.27
N ALA A 60 -2.45 0.98 -6.15
CA ALA A 60 -1.52 0.69 -5.06
C ALA A 60 -1.75 -0.71 -4.47
N TYR A 61 -3.01 -1.08 -4.22
CA TYR A 61 -3.38 -2.42 -3.78
C TYR A 61 -2.89 -3.50 -4.75
N THR A 62 -3.19 -3.34 -6.04
CA THR A 62 -2.86 -4.32 -7.09
C THR A 62 -1.34 -4.49 -7.22
N LEU A 63 -0.60 -3.39 -7.23
CA LEU A 63 0.87 -3.39 -7.31
C LEU A 63 1.47 -4.14 -6.11
N HIS A 64 1.11 -3.77 -4.89
CA HIS A 64 1.66 -4.41 -3.69
C HIS A 64 1.32 -5.89 -3.61
N ARG A 65 0.12 -6.26 -4.04
CA ARG A 65 -0.28 -7.67 -4.08
C ARG A 65 0.58 -8.48 -5.05
N ALA A 66 0.84 -7.95 -6.24
CA ALA A 66 1.72 -8.58 -7.22
C ALA A 66 3.14 -8.72 -6.69
N GLU A 67 3.73 -7.64 -6.14
CA GLU A 67 5.07 -7.65 -5.56
C GLU A 67 5.20 -8.65 -4.39
N GLY A 68 4.22 -8.70 -3.49
CA GLY A 68 4.18 -9.69 -2.41
C GLY A 68 4.18 -11.13 -2.93
N GLY A 69 3.43 -11.38 -4.01
CA GLY A 69 3.42 -12.66 -4.71
C GLY A 69 4.78 -13.02 -5.31
N GLU A 70 5.47 -12.06 -5.93
CA GLU A 70 6.81 -12.27 -6.47
C GLU A 70 7.83 -12.62 -5.38
N VAL A 71 7.77 -11.93 -4.24
CA VAL A 71 8.62 -12.21 -3.07
C VAL A 71 8.40 -13.64 -2.57
N VAL A 72 7.14 -14.04 -2.40
CA VAL A 72 6.79 -15.39 -1.96
C VAL A 72 7.24 -16.45 -2.96
N SER A 73 7.03 -16.22 -4.26
CA SER A 73 7.52 -17.10 -5.32
C SER A 73 9.04 -17.25 -5.28
N ALA A 74 9.77 -16.14 -5.10
CA ALA A 74 11.22 -16.16 -5.00
C ALA A 74 11.70 -16.98 -3.80
N LEU A 75 11.13 -16.74 -2.62
CA LEU A 75 11.45 -17.51 -1.40
C LEU A 75 11.20 -19.01 -1.58
N GLY A 76 10.08 -19.39 -2.19
CA GLY A 76 9.76 -20.79 -2.47
C GLY A 76 10.79 -21.45 -3.39
N ARG A 77 11.29 -20.75 -4.42
CA ARG A 77 12.35 -21.27 -5.31
C ARG A 77 13.66 -21.55 -4.59
N TYR A 78 13.95 -20.83 -3.50
CA TYR A 78 15.13 -21.06 -2.66
C TYR A 78 14.88 -22.03 -1.50
N GLY A 79 13.71 -22.67 -1.43
CA GLY A 79 13.39 -23.70 -0.43
C GLY A 79 12.95 -23.16 0.93
N TYR A 80 12.68 -21.86 1.06
CA TYR A 80 12.11 -21.30 2.29
C TYR A 80 10.65 -21.74 2.48
N ASN A 81 10.23 -21.94 3.72
CA ASN A 81 8.82 -22.20 4.03
C ASN A 81 7.99 -20.92 3.87
N THR A 82 7.13 -20.89 2.86
CA THR A 82 6.30 -19.74 2.50
C THR A 82 4.83 -19.87 2.89
N THR A 83 4.46 -20.93 3.62
CA THR A 83 3.05 -21.24 3.93
C THR A 83 2.32 -20.07 4.58
N GLU A 84 2.92 -19.47 5.60
CA GLU A 84 2.30 -18.36 6.34
C GLU A 84 2.23 -17.07 5.50
N LEU A 85 3.25 -16.82 4.66
CA LEU A 85 3.23 -15.67 3.75
C LEU A 85 2.13 -15.80 2.69
N ASN A 86 1.93 -16.99 2.13
CA ASN A 86 0.82 -17.25 1.19
C ASN A 86 -0.53 -17.03 1.88
N ARG A 87 -0.71 -17.54 3.10
CA ARG A 87 -1.95 -17.33 3.86
C ARG A 87 -2.28 -15.85 4.05
N ILE A 88 -1.27 -15.03 4.38
CA ILE A 88 -1.47 -13.58 4.55
C ILE A 88 -1.81 -12.90 3.22
N LEU A 89 -1.20 -13.35 2.11
CA LEU A 89 -1.55 -12.84 0.78
C LEU A 89 -2.99 -13.20 0.38
N ASP A 90 -3.47 -14.39 0.74
CA ASP A 90 -4.86 -14.80 0.52
C ASP A 90 -5.82 -13.93 1.35
N ASP A 91 -5.47 -13.62 2.61
CA ASP A 91 -6.23 -12.70 3.46
C ASP A 91 -6.29 -11.29 2.83
N ILE A 92 -5.18 -10.82 2.25
CA ILE A 92 -5.12 -9.54 1.53
C ILE A 92 -6.00 -9.57 0.27
N ASP A 93 -5.97 -10.66 -0.50
CA ASP A 93 -6.79 -10.84 -1.69
C ASP A 93 -8.29 -10.77 -1.38
N ALA A 94 -8.70 -11.35 -0.25
CA ALA A 94 -10.07 -11.31 0.21
C ALA A 94 -10.57 -9.89 0.56
N MET A 95 -9.67 -8.94 0.84
CA MET A 95 -10.01 -7.54 1.14
C MET A 95 -10.17 -6.66 -0.12
N GLY A 96 -9.64 -7.09 -1.26
CA GLY A 96 -9.71 -6.35 -2.53
C GLY A 96 -11.14 -5.96 -2.94
N PRO A 97 -12.12 -6.87 -2.92
CA PRO A 97 -13.51 -6.54 -3.23
C PRO A 97 -14.10 -5.45 -2.32
N GLY A 98 -13.84 -5.51 -1.01
CA GLY A 98 -14.32 -4.50 -0.08
C GLY A 98 -13.70 -3.12 -0.29
N LEU A 99 -12.46 -3.06 -0.81
CA LEU A 99 -11.85 -1.79 -1.22
C LEU A 99 -12.58 -1.19 -2.42
N GLN A 100 -12.89 -2.01 -3.42
CA GLN A 100 -13.59 -1.57 -4.63
C GLN A 100 -15.02 -1.11 -4.28
N GLU A 101 -15.75 -1.90 -3.50
CA GLU A 101 -17.11 -1.58 -3.05
C GLU A 101 -17.16 -0.25 -2.29
N ALA A 102 -16.27 -0.04 -1.32
CA ALA A 102 -16.22 1.22 -0.57
C ALA A 102 -15.91 2.45 -1.46
N LEU A 103 -15.12 2.26 -2.52
CA LEU A 103 -14.83 3.31 -3.50
C LEU A 103 -16.03 3.58 -4.41
N ASP A 104 -16.71 2.54 -4.87
CA ASP A 104 -17.89 2.64 -5.75
C ASP A 104 -19.07 3.31 -5.02
N GLU A 105 -19.28 2.97 -3.75
CA GLU A 105 -20.35 3.52 -2.90
C GLU A 105 -20.00 4.90 -2.31
N LYS A 106 -18.78 5.39 -2.54
CA LYS A 106 -18.23 6.60 -1.92
C LYS A 106 -18.26 6.57 -0.38
N ASP A 107 -18.24 5.37 0.23
CA ASP A 107 -18.28 5.18 1.67
C ASP A 107 -16.89 5.35 2.28
N ARG A 108 -16.70 6.49 2.96
CA ARG A 108 -15.42 6.86 3.58
C ARG A 108 -15.09 6.03 4.81
N ASP A 109 -16.09 5.58 5.56
CA ASP A 109 -15.88 4.82 6.78
C ASP A 109 -15.51 3.37 6.44
N ALA A 110 -16.22 2.77 5.48
CA ALA A 110 -15.86 1.47 4.92
C ALA A 110 -14.46 1.51 4.28
N LEU A 111 -14.16 2.55 3.49
CA LEU A 111 -12.84 2.73 2.89
C LEU A 111 -11.75 2.85 3.95
N HIS A 112 -12.00 3.57 5.03
CA HIS A 112 -11.06 3.69 6.15
C HIS A 112 -10.82 2.34 6.83
N ALA A 113 -11.89 1.59 7.12
CA ALA A 113 -11.82 0.28 7.76
C ALA A 113 -11.03 -0.73 6.91
N VAL A 114 -11.32 -0.82 5.60
CA VAL A 114 -10.60 -1.72 4.69
C VAL A 114 -9.13 -1.33 4.59
N LYS A 115 -8.81 -0.03 4.48
CA LYS A 115 -7.41 0.44 4.44
C LYS A 115 -6.66 0.13 5.73
N TYR A 116 -7.33 0.23 6.88
CA TYR A 116 -6.74 -0.15 8.15
C TYR A 116 -6.41 -1.66 8.21
N SER A 117 -7.35 -2.50 7.78
CA SER A 117 -7.16 -3.96 7.71
C SER A 117 -6.04 -4.34 6.75
N LEU A 118 -6.04 -3.79 5.53
CA LEU A 118 -4.97 -3.98 4.55
C LEU A 118 -3.60 -3.60 5.11
N ARG A 119 -3.51 -2.44 5.79
CA ARG A 119 -2.26 -2.00 6.43
C ARG A 119 -1.79 -2.96 7.51
N SER A 120 -2.70 -3.51 8.31
CA SER A 120 -2.35 -4.51 9.33
C SER A 120 -1.84 -5.79 8.67
N ALA A 121 -2.54 -6.31 7.66
CA ALA A 121 -2.15 -7.53 6.97
C ALA A 121 -0.77 -7.39 6.29
N TRP A 122 -0.49 -6.24 5.67
CA TRP A 122 0.82 -5.96 5.09
C TRP A 122 1.94 -5.88 6.13
N ARG A 123 1.65 -5.33 7.32
CA ARG A 123 2.60 -5.34 8.42
C ARG A 123 2.89 -6.77 8.88
N ASP A 124 1.88 -7.62 8.97
CA ASP A 124 2.03 -9.02 9.37
C ASP A 124 2.80 -9.81 8.31
N PHE A 125 2.56 -9.54 7.02
CA PHE A 125 3.35 -10.08 5.91
C PHE A 125 4.83 -9.72 6.06
N LEU A 126 5.14 -8.44 6.31
CA LEU A 126 6.52 -7.97 6.50
C LEU A 126 7.22 -8.60 7.72
N HIS A 127 6.51 -8.74 8.84
CA HIS A 127 7.06 -9.40 10.02
C HIS A 127 7.37 -10.87 9.74
N THR A 128 6.43 -11.57 9.09
CA THR A 128 6.61 -12.98 8.70
C THR A 128 7.76 -13.13 7.71
N PHE A 129 7.87 -12.23 6.73
CA PHE A 129 8.95 -12.23 5.75
C PHE A 129 10.31 -12.11 6.43
N ARG A 130 10.45 -11.15 7.36
CA ARG A 130 11.69 -10.96 8.12
C ARG A 130 12.04 -12.20 8.93
N ARG A 131 11.05 -12.82 9.57
CA ARG A 131 11.23 -14.07 10.34
C ARG A 131 11.76 -15.20 9.46
N VAL A 132 11.12 -15.45 8.31
CA VAL A 132 11.53 -16.48 7.34
C VAL A 132 12.97 -16.27 6.87
N ILE A 133 13.33 -15.03 6.56
CA ILE A 133 14.69 -14.69 6.15
C ILE A 133 15.69 -14.91 7.29
N SER A 134 15.40 -14.43 8.51
CA SER A 134 16.30 -14.57 9.66
C SER A 134 16.54 -16.02 10.08
N GLU A 135 15.50 -16.87 10.02
CA GLU A 135 15.62 -18.30 10.31
C GLU A 135 16.54 -19.00 9.30
N GLY A 136 16.43 -18.67 8.00
CA GLY A 136 17.29 -19.27 6.98
C GLY A 136 18.75 -18.81 6.97
N PHE A 137 19.09 -17.72 7.68
CA PHE A 137 20.49 -17.29 7.86
C PHE A 137 21.14 -17.81 9.14
N SER A 138 20.35 -18.39 10.06
CA SER A 138 20.84 -18.92 11.34
C SER A 138 21.09 -20.44 11.31
N GLY A 139 20.80 -21.08 10.17
CA GLY A 139 20.96 -22.51 9.91
C GLY A 139 22.24 -22.87 9.16
#